data_AF-A0A0N5BU52-F1
#
_entry.id   AF-A0A0N5BU52-F1
#
_cell.length_a   1.000
_cell.length_b   1.000
_cell.length_c   1.000
_cell.angle_alpha   90.00
_cell.angle_beta   90.00
_cell.angle_gamma   90.00
#
_symmetry.space_group_name_H-M   'P 1'
#
loop_
_entity.id
_entity.type
_entity.pdbx_description
1 polymer ?
#
loop_
_entity_poly.entity_id
_entity_poly.type
_entity_poly.pdbx_seq_one_letter_code
_entity_poly.pdbx_strand_id
1 'polypeptide(L)'
;MKQLFFILFLTLSFLIQSTIEAKLSQSIKKPLTTRLPIKKLPPKKPPSKKLPSKKSTTIKPTTKKPTTQKPTTKKPSTQKPTTQKPATQKPSAQKQLPSYVQCSTIKYYINNDFDSYYVEDAIEDIQEKTFLKFIKIKNPITNVGINFFSNKKEDKVVLSYDDKKPTVVNLTKETYGYKHLVGYYLGYALGLIPELARKDSYHMTIKNLQLLI
;
A
#
# COMPACT_ATOMS: atom_id res chain seq x y z
N MET A 1 9.82 -39.23 36.58
CA MET A 1 8.48 -39.12 35.97
C MET A 1 8.36 -37.95 35.01
N LYS A 2 8.41 -36.68 35.45
CA LYS A 2 8.20 -35.50 34.57
C LYS A 2 9.18 -35.36 33.39
N GLN A 3 10.47 -35.62 33.60
CA GLN A 3 11.49 -35.56 32.55
C GLN A 3 11.31 -36.63 31.46
N LEU A 4 10.88 -37.84 31.84
CA LEU A 4 10.65 -38.93 30.90
C LEU A 4 9.43 -38.67 30.01
N PHE A 5 8.38 -38.04 30.56
CA PHE A 5 7.23 -37.58 29.80
C PHE A 5 7.59 -36.49 28.79
N PHE A 6 8.48 -35.56 29.16
CA PHE A 6 8.91 -34.49 28.27
C PHE A 6 9.71 -35.03 27.07
N ILE A 7 10.62 -35.98 27.32
CA ILE A 7 11.39 -36.64 26.26
C ILE A 7 10.47 -37.45 25.34
N LEU A 8 9.49 -38.19 25.90
CA LEU A 8 8.51 -38.95 25.12
C LEU A 8 7.62 -38.03 24.26
N PHE A 9 7.27 -36.85 24.76
CA PHE A 9 6.50 -35.86 24.01
C PHE A 9 7.31 -35.26 22.85
N LEU A 10 8.59 -34.95 23.08
CA LEU A 10 9.51 -34.43 22.06
C LEU A 10 9.73 -35.43 20.92
N THR A 11 9.93 -36.71 21.23
CA THR A 11 10.14 -37.75 20.20
C THR A 11 8.87 -38.01 19.40
N LEU A 12 7.70 -38.01 20.04
CA LEU A 12 6.42 -38.16 19.35
C LEU A 12 6.14 -36.97 18.43
N SER A 13 6.40 -35.74 18.89
CA SER A 13 6.27 -34.52 18.09
C SER A 13 7.19 -34.54 16.85
N PHE A 14 8.45 -34.96 17.01
CA PHE A 14 9.40 -35.06 15.90
C PHE A 14 8.97 -36.11 14.85
N LEU A 15 8.46 -37.27 15.27
CA LEU A 15 7.94 -38.30 14.35
C LEU A 15 6.74 -37.81 13.53
N ILE A 16 5.83 -37.05 14.16
CA ILE A 16 4.67 -36.47 13.49
C ILE A 16 5.14 -35.48 12.41
N GLN A 17 6.09 -34.60 12.75
CA GLN A 17 6.61 -33.59 11.82
C GLN A 17 7.30 -34.23 10.60
N SER A 18 8.14 -35.24 10.82
CA SER A 18 8.83 -35.99 9.75
C SER A 18 7.84 -36.67 8.78
N THR A 19 6.74 -37.21 9.32
CA THR A 19 5.71 -37.88 8.50
C THR A 19 4.93 -36.89 7.62
N ILE A 20 4.68 -35.67 8.11
CA ILE A 20 3.99 -34.61 7.36
C ILE A 20 4.86 -34.15 6.18
N GLU A 21 6.14 -33.90 6.42
CA GLU A 21 7.08 -33.47 5.37
C GLU A 21 7.26 -34.52 4.27
N ALA A 22 7.28 -35.81 4.64
CA ALA A 22 7.34 -36.92 3.68
C ALA A 22 6.10 -36.98 2.77
N LYS A 23 4.89 -36.81 3.33
CA LYS A 23 3.64 -36.79 2.53
C LYS A 23 3.54 -35.57 1.61
N LEU A 24 4.00 -34.40 2.06
CA LEU A 24 4.01 -33.19 1.23
C LEU A 24 4.98 -33.34 0.04
N SER A 25 6.16 -33.92 0.28
CA SER A 25 7.15 -34.20 -0.75
C SER A 25 6.68 -35.24 -1.78
N GLN A 26 5.83 -36.18 -1.39
CA GLN A 26 5.28 -37.21 -2.29
C GLN A 26 4.15 -36.67 -3.18
N SER A 27 3.36 -35.71 -2.68
CA SER A 27 2.28 -35.05 -3.43
C SER A 27 2.80 -34.20 -4.61
N ILE A 28 3.98 -33.59 -4.46
CA ILE A 28 4.58 -32.69 -5.46
C ILE A 28 5.22 -33.46 -6.64
N LYS A 29 5.50 -34.77 -6.51
CA LYS A 29 6.20 -35.57 -7.53
C LYS A 29 5.30 -36.32 -8.52
N LYS A 30 3.97 -36.15 -8.49
CA LYS A 30 3.06 -36.90 -9.40
C LYS A 30 2.79 -36.10 -10.69
N PRO A 31 3.19 -36.56 -11.88
CA PRO A 31 2.98 -35.83 -13.13
C PRO A 31 1.55 -36.01 -13.64
N LEU A 32 0.81 -34.89 -13.79
CA LEU A 32 -0.49 -34.84 -14.46
C LEU A 32 -0.26 -34.81 -15.98
N THR A 33 -0.47 -35.92 -16.66
CA THR A 33 -0.34 -36.00 -18.13
C THR A 33 -1.72 -36.20 -18.75
N THR A 34 -2.35 -35.11 -19.18
CA THR A 34 -3.49 -35.15 -20.10
C THR A 34 -3.10 -34.42 -21.38
N ARG A 35 -2.86 -35.18 -22.45
CA ARG A 35 -2.55 -34.65 -23.79
C ARG A 35 -3.85 -34.24 -24.50
N LEU A 36 -3.89 -33.02 -25.03
CA LEU A 36 -4.81 -32.62 -26.11
C LEU A 36 -3.99 -32.35 -27.40
N PRO A 37 -4.47 -32.72 -28.59
CA PRO A 37 -3.70 -32.55 -29.82
C PRO A 37 -3.92 -31.15 -30.41
N ILE A 38 -2.82 -30.45 -30.75
CA ILE A 38 -2.83 -29.18 -31.48
C ILE A 38 -2.39 -29.43 -32.93
N LYS A 39 -3.24 -29.00 -33.87
CA LYS A 39 -3.05 -29.00 -35.33
C LYS A 39 -2.13 -27.83 -35.73
N LYS A 40 -1.11 -28.09 -36.55
CA LYS A 40 -0.11 -27.11 -37.07
C LYS A 40 -0.57 -26.41 -38.35
N LEU A 41 -0.23 -25.12 -38.51
CA LEU A 41 0.08 -24.42 -39.79
C LEU A 41 0.86 -23.09 -39.46
N PRO A 42 1.55 -22.39 -40.40
CA PRO A 42 3.01 -22.19 -40.31
C PRO A 42 3.38 -20.67 -40.48
N PRO A 43 4.59 -20.22 -40.92
CA PRO A 43 5.33 -19.15 -40.24
C PRO A 43 5.44 -17.83 -41.03
N LYS A 44 5.87 -16.73 -40.38
CA LYS A 44 6.44 -15.58 -41.12
C LYS A 44 7.46 -14.80 -40.27
N LYS A 45 8.61 -14.50 -40.88
CA LYS A 45 9.76 -13.70 -40.38
C LYS A 45 10.11 -12.65 -41.47
N PRO A 46 11.08 -11.73 -41.27
CA PRO A 46 11.06 -10.42 -40.59
C PRO A 46 11.19 -9.24 -41.62
N PRO A 47 11.55 -8.00 -41.21
CA PRO A 47 12.97 -7.60 -41.34
C PRO A 47 13.53 -6.64 -40.27
N SER A 48 14.86 -6.67 -40.18
CA SER A 48 15.80 -5.84 -39.39
C SER A 48 16.22 -4.57 -40.14
N LYS A 49 16.51 -3.46 -39.43
CA LYS A 49 17.34 -2.34 -39.91
C LYS A 49 18.29 -1.82 -38.83
N LYS A 50 19.54 -1.61 -39.24
CA LYS A 50 20.75 -1.18 -38.50
C LYS A 50 20.85 0.36 -38.35
N LEU A 51 21.62 0.73 -37.32
CA LEU A 51 22.26 1.99 -36.85
C LEU A 51 22.61 3.10 -37.89
N PRO A 52 22.87 4.37 -37.47
CA PRO A 52 24.24 4.73 -37.05
C PRO A 52 24.41 5.78 -35.92
N SER A 53 25.65 5.75 -35.41
CA SER A 53 26.36 6.60 -34.43
C SER A 53 26.56 8.07 -34.87
N LYS A 54 26.62 9.00 -33.90
CA LYS A 54 27.43 10.24 -34.00
C LYS A 54 27.93 10.71 -32.63
N LYS A 55 29.21 11.10 -32.60
CA LYS A 55 30.07 11.50 -31.49
C LYS A 55 30.37 13.02 -31.60
N SER A 56 30.97 13.61 -30.55
CA SER A 56 31.61 14.96 -30.49
C SER A 56 30.66 16.09 -30.05
N THR A 57 31.00 17.13 -29.27
CA THR A 57 32.30 17.70 -28.86
C THR A 57 32.12 18.57 -27.60
N THR A 58 33.17 18.63 -26.79
CA THR A 58 33.48 19.57 -25.69
C THR A 58 33.29 21.06 -26.02
N ILE A 59 32.73 21.86 -25.11
CA ILE A 59 33.04 23.30 -24.94
C ILE A 59 33.19 23.64 -23.44
N LYS A 60 34.34 24.22 -23.11
CA LYS A 60 34.69 25.02 -21.90
C LYS A 60 35.26 26.35 -22.46
N PRO A 61 35.55 27.43 -21.70
CA PRO A 61 35.03 28.00 -20.45
C PRO A 61 34.45 29.43 -20.70
N THR A 62 33.95 30.14 -19.67
CA THR A 62 34.56 31.42 -19.20
C THR A 62 33.73 32.11 -18.12
N THR A 63 34.44 32.44 -17.04
CA THR A 63 34.10 33.30 -15.93
C THR A 63 33.97 34.77 -16.37
N LYS A 64 32.94 35.47 -15.87
CA LYS A 64 32.96 36.93 -15.70
C LYS A 64 32.43 37.29 -14.31
N LYS A 65 33.30 37.85 -13.47
CA LYS A 65 32.97 38.70 -12.33
C LYS A 65 33.16 40.14 -12.84
N PRO A 66 32.16 41.04 -12.75
CA PRO A 66 32.13 42.07 -11.70
C PRO A 66 30.66 42.56 -11.45
N THR A 67 30.25 43.47 -10.57
CA THR A 67 30.84 44.41 -9.60
C THR A 67 29.64 44.89 -8.78
N THR A 68 29.85 45.16 -7.50
CA THR A 68 28.86 45.75 -6.60
C THR A 68 28.57 47.20 -7.01
N GLN A 69 27.29 47.56 -7.16
CA GLN A 69 26.84 48.96 -7.07
C GLN A 69 25.67 49.05 -6.08
N LYS A 70 25.84 49.91 -5.08
CA LYS A 70 24.80 50.53 -4.23
C LYS A 70 24.74 52.00 -4.70
N PRO A 71 23.71 52.84 -4.43
CA PRO A 71 22.31 52.67 -4.00
C PRO A 71 21.32 53.31 -5.01
N THR A 72 20.01 53.25 -4.76
CA THR A 72 19.14 54.45 -4.54
C THR A 72 17.69 54.03 -4.36
N THR A 73 17.15 54.35 -3.19
CA THR A 73 15.74 54.22 -2.82
C THR A 73 14.90 55.19 -3.65
N LYS A 74 14.08 54.67 -4.57
CA LYS A 74 12.93 55.40 -5.13
C LYS A 74 11.67 55.05 -4.33
N LYS A 75 10.99 56.11 -3.87
CA LYS A 75 9.70 56.12 -3.17
C LYS A 75 8.66 55.26 -3.92
N PRO A 76 7.88 54.39 -3.25
CA PRO A 76 6.88 53.59 -3.92
C PRO A 76 5.73 54.48 -4.42
N SER A 77 5.46 54.44 -5.73
CA SER A 77 4.21 54.90 -6.31
C SER A 77 3.20 53.77 -6.17
N THR A 78 2.14 54.01 -5.41
CA THR A 78 1.02 53.11 -5.20
C THR A 78 0.22 52.96 -6.50
N GLN A 79 0.40 51.86 -7.22
CA GLN A 79 -0.58 51.38 -8.19
C GLN A 79 -1.73 50.70 -7.45
N LYS A 80 -2.95 51.17 -7.72
CA LYS A 80 -4.21 50.59 -7.27
C LYS A 80 -4.29 49.12 -7.74
N PRO A 81 -4.57 48.13 -6.87
CA PRO A 81 -4.69 46.75 -7.32
C PRO A 81 -5.90 46.63 -8.24
N THR A 82 -5.68 46.32 -9.52
CA THR A 82 -6.71 45.76 -10.39
C THR A 82 -7.02 44.35 -9.89
N THR A 83 -8.19 44.19 -9.30
CA THR A 83 -8.73 42.90 -8.84
C THR A 83 -8.95 41.99 -10.05
N GLN A 84 -7.99 41.11 -10.35
CA GLN A 84 -8.29 39.94 -11.16
C GLN A 84 -9.16 39.00 -10.33
N LYS A 85 -10.41 38.84 -10.77
CA LYS A 85 -11.35 37.83 -10.28
C LYS A 85 -10.61 36.48 -10.26
N PRO A 86 -10.55 35.74 -9.13
CA PRO A 86 -9.93 34.43 -9.13
C PRO A 86 -10.65 33.57 -10.17
N ALA A 87 -9.93 33.19 -11.22
CA ALA A 87 -10.38 32.11 -12.08
C ALA A 87 -10.53 30.89 -11.15
N THR A 88 -11.77 30.48 -10.93
CA THR A 88 -12.10 29.31 -10.13
C THR A 88 -11.48 28.11 -10.84
N GLN A 89 -10.25 27.76 -10.45
CA GLN A 89 -9.68 26.47 -10.79
C GLN A 89 -10.63 25.44 -10.18
N LYS A 90 -11.39 24.79 -11.05
CA LYS A 90 -12.15 23.58 -10.76
C LYS A 90 -11.24 22.66 -9.92
N PRO A 91 -11.68 22.13 -8.76
CA PRO A 91 -10.83 21.31 -7.92
C PRO A 91 -10.29 20.16 -8.78
N SER A 92 -8.98 20.17 -9.05
CA SER A 92 -8.28 18.99 -9.53
C SER A 92 -8.49 17.94 -8.45
N ALA A 93 -9.37 16.96 -8.72
CA ALA A 93 -9.73 15.81 -7.88
C ALA A 93 -8.92 15.77 -6.58
N GLN A 94 -9.38 16.53 -5.57
CA GLN A 94 -8.87 16.36 -4.22
C GLN A 94 -9.10 14.90 -3.90
N LYS A 95 -8.05 14.19 -3.49
CA LYS A 95 -8.15 12.82 -2.99
C LYS A 95 -9.09 12.87 -1.78
N GLN A 96 -10.37 12.65 -2.04
CA GLN A 96 -11.43 12.80 -1.07
C GLN A 96 -11.18 11.75 0.00
N LEU A 97 -11.23 12.13 1.27
CA LEU A 97 -11.19 11.13 2.35
C LEU A 97 -12.46 10.28 2.27
N PRO A 98 -12.41 8.99 2.63
CA PRO A 98 -13.61 8.18 2.73
C PRO A 98 -14.66 8.86 3.62
N SER A 99 -15.92 8.85 3.19
CA SER A 99 -17.00 9.66 3.78
C SER A 99 -17.22 9.40 5.27
N TYR A 100 -16.90 8.19 5.75
CA TYR A 100 -17.00 7.82 7.18
C TYR A 100 -15.96 8.48 8.08
N VAL A 101 -14.84 8.98 7.54
CA VAL A 101 -13.81 9.65 8.35
C VAL A 101 -14.30 11.02 8.85
N GLN A 102 -15.35 11.56 8.24
CA GLN A 102 -15.95 12.84 8.61
C GLN A 102 -17.17 12.72 9.55
N CYS A 103 -17.58 11.51 9.94
CA CYS A 103 -18.75 11.27 10.81
C CYS A 103 -18.38 10.72 12.20
N SER A 104 -19.27 11.00 13.16
CA SER A 104 -19.16 10.79 14.62
C SER A 104 -18.76 9.39 15.10
N THR A 105 -19.08 8.33 14.36
CA THR A 105 -18.68 6.96 14.73
C THR A 105 -18.57 6.08 13.49
N ILE A 106 -17.41 5.43 13.31
CA ILE A 106 -17.12 4.52 12.20
C ILE A 106 -17.66 3.13 12.55
N LYS A 107 -18.63 2.66 11.77
CA LYS A 107 -19.15 1.28 11.90
C LYS A 107 -18.16 0.31 11.27
N TYR A 108 -17.88 -0.79 11.95
CA TYR A 108 -17.09 -1.88 11.37
C TYR A 108 -17.71 -3.24 11.64
N TYR A 109 -17.46 -4.18 10.74
CA TYR A 109 -17.86 -5.58 10.85
C TYR A 109 -16.66 -6.48 10.57
N ILE A 110 -16.56 -7.60 11.30
CA ILE A 110 -15.52 -8.61 11.12
C ILE A 110 -16.21 -9.94 10.85
N ASN A 111 -15.87 -10.60 9.75
CA ASN A 111 -16.53 -11.84 9.34
C ASN A 111 -16.18 -13.05 10.21
N ASN A 112 -14.98 -13.07 10.78
CA ASN A 112 -14.45 -14.21 11.50
C ASN A 112 -13.86 -13.76 12.83
N ASP A 113 -14.37 -14.31 13.94
CA ASP A 113 -13.93 -13.93 15.28
C ASP A 113 -12.45 -14.27 15.54
N PHE A 114 -11.90 -15.30 14.88
CA PHE A 114 -10.47 -15.60 14.99
C PHE A 114 -9.56 -14.51 14.43
N ASP A 115 -10.07 -13.74 13.47
CA ASP A 115 -9.34 -12.67 12.81
C ASP A 115 -9.58 -11.31 13.51
N SER A 116 -10.33 -11.27 14.63
CA SER A 116 -10.74 -10.03 15.28
C SER A 116 -9.68 -9.41 16.17
N TYR A 117 -8.84 -10.22 16.83
CA TYR A 117 -7.96 -9.76 17.92
C TYR A 117 -7.12 -8.53 17.55
N TYR A 118 -6.31 -8.62 16.49
CA TYR A 118 -5.45 -7.50 16.09
C TYR A 118 -6.21 -6.37 15.39
N VAL A 119 -7.40 -6.63 14.85
CA VAL A 119 -8.26 -5.57 14.29
C VAL A 119 -8.82 -4.73 15.44
N GLU A 120 -9.34 -5.39 16.47
CA GLU A 120 -9.93 -4.76 17.64
C GLU A 120 -8.87 -4.02 18.46
N ASP A 121 -7.70 -4.63 18.68
CA ASP A 121 -6.55 -4.01 19.34
C ASP A 121 -6.02 -2.79 18.55
N ALA A 122 -5.92 -2.86 17.22
CA ALA A 122 -5.55 -1.70 16.40
C ALA A 122 -6.62 -0.59 16.41
N ILE A 123 -7.91 -0.95 16.47
CA ILE A 123 -9.02 0.00 16.61
C ILE A 123 -8.96 0.67 17.98
N GLU A 124 -8.74 -0.08 19.05
CA GLU A 124 -8.57 0.43 20.41
C GLU A 124 -7.42 1.44 20.48
N ASP A 125 -6.26 1.09 19.94
CA ASP A 125 -5.11 1.98 19.82
C ASP A 125 -5.47 3.33 19.16
N ILE A 126 -6.25 3.30 18.07
CA ILE A 126 -6.69 4.51 17.37
C ILE A 126 -7.68 5.30 18.23
N GLN A 127 -8.63 4.64 18.90
CA GLN A 127 -9.64 5.31 19.72
C GLN A 127 -9.08 6.01 20.95
N GLU A 128 -7.99 5.49 21.52
CA GLU A 128 -7.28 6.07 22.66
C GLU A 128 -6.40 7.25 22.25
N LYS A 129 -5.76 7.14 21.08
CA LYS A 129 -4.75 8.10 20.62
C LYS A 129 -5.32 9.19 19.70
N THR A 130 -6.58 9.07 19.30
CA THR A 130 -7.25 9.99 18.38
C THR A 130 -8.70 10.28 18.80
N PHE A 131 -9.37 11.19 18.09
CA PHE A 131 -10.78 11.47 18.30
C PHE A 131 -11.73 10.51 17.56
N LEU A 132 -11.20 9.58 16.76
CA LEU A 132 -12.01 8.63 16.01
C LEU A 132 -12.67 7.64 16.98
N LYS A 133 -13.94 7.33 16.72
CA LYS A 133 -14.72 6.35 17.49
C LYS A 133 -15.27 5.29 16.57
N PHE A 134 -15.32 4.05 17.04
CA PHE A 134 -15.70 2.87 16.27
C PHE A 134 -16.79 2.09 16.98
N ILE A 135 -17.67 1.45 16.20
CA ILE A 135 -18.70 0.55 16.72
C ILE A 135 -18.72 -0.75 15.92
N LYS A 136 -18.60 -1.88 16.61
CA LYS A 136 -18.70 -3.21 16.00
C LYS A 136 -20.16 -3.53 15.70
N ILE A 137 -20.44 -3.91 14.46
CA ILE A 137 -21.75 -4.36 13.99
C ILE A 137 -21.69 -5.88 13.78
N LYS A 138 -22.80 -6.56 14.06
CA LYS A 138 -22.90 -8.03 13.98
C LYS A 138 -23.00 -8.55 12.55
N ASN A 139 -23.54 -7.75 11.63
CA ASN A 139 -23.83 -8.15 10.27
C ASN A 139 -22.96 -7.35 9.29
N PRO A 140 -22.65 -7.91 8.10
CA PRO A 140 -21.95 -7.18 7.05
C PRO A 140 -22.62 -5.83 6.75
N ILE A 141 -21.82 -4.78 6.74
CA ILE A 141 -22.30 -3.42 6.50
C ILE A 141 -22.54 -3.25 5.00
N THR A 142 -23.69 -2.70 4.62
CA THR A 142 -24.04 -2.43 3.22
C THR A 142 -23.92 -0.95 2.83
N ASN A 143 -23.94 -0.05 3.81
CA ASN A 143 -23.78 1.39 3.63
C ASN A 143 -22.40 1.85 4.11
N VAL A 144 -22.29 3.09 4.58
CA VAL A 144 -21.07 3.67 5.17
C VAL A 144 -20.53 2.84 6.34
N GLY A 145 -19.29 2.36 6.20
CA GLY A 145 -18.55 1.62 7.22
C GLY A 145 -17.40 0.81 6.64
N ILE A 146 -16.80 -0.07 7.45
CA ILE A 146 -15.66 -0.91 7.07
C ILE A 146 -16.01 -2.38 7.32
N ASN A 147 -15.93 -3.22 6.30
CA ASN A 147 -16.04 -4.66 6.43
C ASN A 147 -14.66 -5.32 6.37
N PHE A 148 -14.33 -6.14 7.35
CA PHE A 148 -13.13 -6.96 7.40
C PHE A 148 -13.47 -8.41 7.04
N PHE A 149 -12.83 -8.92 5.99
CA PHE A 149 -12.96 -10.28 5.50
C PHE A 149 -11.60 -10.97 5.41
N SER A 150 -11.64 -12.30 5.49
CA SER A 150 -10.47 -13.16 5.37
C SER A 150 -10.52 -13.95 4.07
N ASN A 151 -9.38 -14.09 3.40
CA ASN A 151 -9.22 -14.86 2.18
C ASN A 151 -7.87 -15.61 2.13
N LYS A 152 -7.63 -16.34 1.03
CA LYS A 152 -6.42 -17.17 0.84
C LYS A 152 -5.51 -16.69 -0.31
N LYS A 153 -5.86 -15.60 -1.00
CA LYS A 153 -5.23 -15.18 -2.26
C LYS A 153 -4.29 -14.01 -2.05
N GLU A 154 -4.82 -12.87 -1.60
CA GLU A 154 -4.07 -11.62 -1.50
C GLU A 154 -4.74 -10.67 -0.50
N ASP A 155 -3.94 -9.74 0.00
CA ASP A 155 -4.46 -8.60 0.75
C ASP A 155 -4.95 -7.52 -0.20
N LYS A 156 -6.17 -7.03 0.03
CA LYS A 156 -6.76 -6.00 -0.80
C LYS A 156 -7.70 -5.12 0.02
N VAL A 157 -7.55 -3.81 -0.17
CA VAL A 157 -8.50 -2.82 0.36
C VAL A 157 -9.19 -2.15 -0.82
N VAL A 158 -10.51 -2.21 -0.82
CA VAL A 158 -11.38 -1.49 -1.76
C VAL A 158 -12.00 -0.32 -1.00
N LEU A 159 -11.44 0.87 -1.21
CA LEU A 159 -11.93 2.10 -0.58
C LEU A 159 -13.28 2.53 -1.17
N SER A 160 -14.20 2.91 -0.31
CA SER A 160 -15.44 3.59 -0.68
C SER A 160 -15.38 5.07 -0.32
N TYR A 161 -15.66 5.91 -1.32
CA TYR A 161 -15.89 7.35 -1.16
C TYR A 161 -17.38 7.70 -1.30
N ASP A 162 -18.22 6.68 -1.46
CA ASP A 162 -19.67 6.78 -1.65
C ASP A 162 -20.36 6.57 -0.30
N ASP A 163 -21.36 7.39 0.02
CA ASP A 163 -22.15 7.28 1.25
C ASP A 163 -23.12 6.08 1.24
N LYS A 164 -23.16 5.32 0.13
CA LYS A 164 -24.01 4.14 -0.03
C LYS A 164 -23.25 2.82 -0.04
N LYS A 165 -21.93 2.84 0.14
CA LYS A 165 -21.10 1.62 0.04
C LYS A 165 -20.04 1.57 1.14
N PRO A 166 -19.74 0.37 1.66
CA PRO A 166 -18.70 0.19 2.65
C PRO A 166 -17.32 0.16 1.99
N THR A 167 -16.29 0.47 2.75
CA THR A 167 -14.94 0.03 2.44
C THR A 167 -14.79 -1.44 2.78
N VAL A 168 -14.14 -2.18 1.90
CA VAL A 168 -13.91 -3.63 2.06
C VAL A 168 -12.43 -3.89 2.24
N VAL A 169 -12.07 -4.41 3.40
CA VAL A 169 -10.72 -4.86 3.76
C VAL A 169 -10.72 -6.38 3.71
N ASN A 170 -10.04 -6.95 2.73
CA ASN A 170 -9.96 -8.40 2.54
C ASN A 170 -8.52 -8.86 2.67
N LEU A 171 -8.17 -9.52 3.78
CA LEU A 171 -6.79 -9.86 4.12
C LEU A 171 -6.58 -11.38 4.17
N THR A 172 -5.34 -11.80 4.04
CA THR A 172 -4.96 -13.18 4.26
C THR A 172 -4.88 -13.51 5.75
N LYS A 173 -4.97 -14.82 6.08
CA LYS A 173 -4.75 -15.28 7.46
C LYS A 173 -3.37 -14.93 8.01
N GLU A 174 -2.36 -14.92 7.15
CA GLU A 174 -0.99 -14.53 7.51
C GLU A 174 -0.97 -13.07 7.96
N THR A 175 -1.59 -12.18 7.19
CA THR A 175 -1.70 -10.75 7.49
C THR A 175 -2.45 -10.50 8.80
N TYR A 176 -3.55 -11.23 9.04
CA TYR A 176 -4.25 -11.20 10.33
C TYR A 176 -3.40 -11.72 11.50
N GLY A 177 -2.29 -12.41 11.26
CA GLY A 177 -1.35 -12.86 12.29
C GLY A 177 -0.45 -11.75 12.85
N TYR A 178 -0.44 -10.55 12.25
CA TYR A 178 0.50 -9.49 12.58
C TYR A 178 -0.17 -8.13 12.81
N LYS A 179 -0.11 -7.63 14.06
CA LYS A 179 -0.65 -6.32 14.47
C LYS A 179 -0.28 -5.17 13.52
N HIS A 180 1.00 -5.08 13.14
CA HIS A 180 1.49 -3.98 12.32
C HIS A 180 0.95 -4.00 10.89
N LEU A 181 0.73 -5.18 10.30
CA LEU A 181 0.12 -5.30 8.97
C LEU A 181 -1.38 -4.98 9.02
N VAL A 182 -2.08 -5.50 10.03
CA VAL A 182 -3.49 -5.14 10.26
C VAL A 182 -3.64 -3.63 10.45
N GLY A 183 -2.79 -3.02 11.27
CA GLY A 183 -2.74 -1.58 11.48
C GLY A 183 -2.46 -0.80 10.18
N TYR A 184 -1.55 -1.28 9.34
CA TYR A 184 -1.30 -0.69 8.02
C TYR A 184 -2.56 -0.69 7.14
N TYR A 185 -3.25 -1.82 7.02
CA TYR A 185 -4.46 -1.93 6.19
C TYR A 185 -5.66 -1.20 6.78
N LEU A 186 -5.78 -1.14 8.12
CA LEU A 186 -6.75 -0.29 8.81
C LEU A 186 -6.49 1.18 8.51
N GLY A 187 -5.23 1.63 8.61
CA GLY A 187 -4.84 2.99 8.22
C GLY A 187 -5.16 3.28 6.76
N TYR A 188 -4.86 2.34 5.86
CA TYR A 188 -5.22 2.49 4.45
C TYR A 188 -6.75 2.59 4.25
N ALA A 189 -7.53 1.76 4.96
CA ALA A 189 -8.99 1.83 4.98
C ALA A 189 -9.52 3.17 5.53
N LEU A 190 -8.79 3.84 6.42
CA LEU A 190 -9.12 5.20 6.87
C LEU A 190 -8.71 6.29 5.87
N GLY A 191 -8.24 5.90 4.67
CA GLY A 191 -7.83 6.81 3.61
C GLY A 191 -6.41 7.35 3.75
N LEU A 192 -5.61 6.82 4.67
CA LEU A 192 -4.20 7.17 4.78
C LEU A 192 -3.43 6.68 3.56
N ILE A 193 -2.50 7.49 3.09
CA ILE A 193 -1.65 7.16 1.94
C ILE A 193 -0.37 6.54 2.48
N PRO A 194 0.09 5.40 1.95
CA PRO A 194 1.40 4.87 2.30
C PRO A 194 2.49 5.94 2.09
N GLU A 195 3.45 6.03 3.01
CA GLU A 195 4.50 7.08 2.97
C GLU A 195 5.29 7.06 1.66
N LEU A 196 5.53 5.88 1.10
CA LEU A 196 6.18 5.69 -0.21
C LEU A 196 5.36 6.25 -1.39
N ALA A 197 4.05 6.35 -1.24
CA ALA A 197 3.14 6.86 -2.26
C ALA A 197 2.88 8.38 -2.12
N ARG A 198 3.55 9.07 -1.20
CA ARG A 198 3.51 10.53 -1.13
C ARG A 198 4.25 11.17 -2.30
N LYS A 199 3.75 12.32 -2.75
CA LYS A 199 4.32 13.08 -3.88
C LYS A 199 5.77 13.49 -3.65
N ASP A 200 6.13 13.82 -2.41
CA ASP A 200 7.47 14.25 -2.00
C ASP A 200 8.39 13.10 -1.56
N SER A 201 7.89 11.86 -1.55
CA SER A 201 8.63 10.68 -1.08
C SER A 201 9.95 10.48 -1.82
N TYR A 202 9.95 10.68 -3.15
CA TYR A 202 11.13 10.54 -4.00
C TYR A 202 12.30 11.44 -3.57
N HIS A 203 12.00 12.64 -3.06
CA HIS A 203 13.04 13.58 -2.63
C HIS A 203 13.68 13.16 -1.30
N MET A 204 12.95 12.42 -0.46
CA MET A 204 13.43 11.92 0.83
C MET A 204 14.20 10.60 0.67
N THR A 205 13.74 9.70 -0.20
CA THR A 205 14.40 8.40 -0.40
C THR A 205 15.77 8.54 -1.07
N ILE A 206 15.93 9.45 -2.05
CA ILE A 206 17.22 9.67 -2.73
C ILE A 206 18.26 10.31 -1.80
N LYS A 207 17.85 11.24 -0.91
CA LYS A 207 18.77 11.85 0.07
C LYS A 207 19.35 10.82 1.05
N ASN A 208 18.53 9.86 1.50
CA ASN A 208 18.99 8.82 2.41
C ASN A 208 19.91 7.80 1.72
N LEU A 209 19.70 7.53 0.42
CA LEU A 209 20.61 6.68 -0.36
C LEU A 209 21.98 7.35 -0.61
N GLN A 210 22.00 8.67 -0.81
CA GLN A 210 23.24 9.45 -0.99
C GLN A 210 24.06 9.65 0.29
N LEU A 211 23.46 9.41 1.47
CA LEU A 211 24.17 9.41 2.76
C LEU A 211 24.82 8.05 3.09
N LEU A 212 24.55 7.03 2.28
CA LEU A 212 25.01 5.65 2.45
C LEU A 212 26.07 5.23 1.41
N ILE A 213 26.55 6.17 0.59
CA ILE A 213 27.63 6.01 -0.40
C ILE A 213 28.71 7.04 -0.07
#